data_AF-A0A1G7UXW5-F1
#
_entry.id   AF-A0A1G7UXW5-F1
#
_cell.length_a   1.000
_cell.length_b   1.000
_cell.length_c   1.000
_cell.angle_alpha   90.00
_cell.angle_beta   90.00
_cell.angle_gamma   90.00
#
_symmetry.space_group_name_H-M   'P 1'
#
loop_
_entity.id
_entity.type
_entity.pdbx_description
1 polymer ?
#
loop_
_entity_poly.entity_id
_entity_poly.type
_entity_poly.pdbx_seq_one_letter_code
_entity_poly.pdbx_strand_id
1 'polypeptide(L)' 'MVAHLHEAAPGAGHAHPAEASVTGADIIATFEVTQWRIDTATEGSREVMTAHGTRALRDAVVRATRLR' A
#
# COMPACT_ATOMS: atom_id res chain seq x y z
N MET A 1 -17.91 10.65 42.03
CA MET A 1 -17.70 9.57 41.05
C MET A 1 -18.36 10.01 39.76
N VAL A 2 -17.58 10.49 38.80
CA VAL A 2 -18.13 10.97 37.52
C VAL A 2 -18.03 9.81 36.55
N ALA A 3 -19.18 9.21 36.24
CA ALA A 3 -19.30 8.21 35.18
C ALA A 3 -19.41 8.96 33.86
N HIS A 4 -18.40 8.84 32.99
CA HIS A 4 -18.49 9.31 31.62
C HIS A 4 -19.28 8.27 30.82
N LEU A 5 -20.44 8.67 30.29
CA LEU A 5 -21.25 7.88 29.39
C LEU A 5 -20.41 7.56 28.14
N HIS A 6 -20.12 6.29 27.91
CA HIS A 6 -19.50 5.85 26.66
C HIS A 6 -20.59 5.80 25.59
N GLU A 7 -20.89 6.93 24.95
CA GLU A 7 -21.50 6.87 23.62
C GLU A 7 -20.45 6.30 22.68
N ALA A 8 -20.63 5.03 22.31
CA ALA A 8 -19.91 4.41 21.24
C ALA A 8 -20.26 5.16 19.95
N ALA A 9 -19.44 6.15 19.60
CA ALA A 9 -19.38 6.64 18.23
C ALA A 9 -19.05 5.44 17.32
N PRO A 10 -19.78 5.21 16.22
CA PRO A 10 -19.39 4.19 15.25
C PRO A 10 -18.07 4.63 14.63
N GLY A 11 -16.98 4.11 15.15
CA GLY A 11 -15.62 4.40 14.69
C GLY A 11 -15.53 4.11 13.20
N ALA A 12 -15.27 5.18 12.45
CA ALA A 12 -15.00 5.15 11.01
C ALA A 12 -14.09 3.97 10.67
N GLY A 13 -14.49 3.18 9.66
CA GLY A 13 -13.67 2.09 9.16
C GLY A 13 -12.26 2.60 8.87
N HIS A 14 -11.25 1.88 9.33
CA HIS A 14 -9.83 2.14 9.11
C HIS A 14 -9.42 1.90 7.64
N ALA A 15 -10.20 2.46 6.71
CA ALA A 15 -9.84 2.51 5.31
C ALA A 15 -8.63 3.43 5.19
N HIS A 16 -7.53 2.89 4.67
CA HIS A 16 -6.39 3.70 4.30
C HIS A 16 -6.86 4.65 3.20
N PRO A 17 -6.47 5.93 3.24
CA PRO A 17 -6.88 6.85 2.20
C PRO A 17 -6.37 6.31 0.86
N ALA A 18 -7.13 6.51 -0.22
CA ALA A 18 -6.78 5.96 -1.53
C ALA A 18 -5.38 6.42 -2.00
N GLU A 19 -4.98 7.63 -1.60
CA GLU A 19 -3.66 8.22 -1.81
C GLU A 19 -2.50 7.46 -1.12
N ALA A 20 -2.78 6.58 -0.17
CA ALA A 20 -1.80 5.68 0.44
C ALA A 20 -1.62 4.36 -0.33
N SER A 21 -2.12 4.30 -1.57
CA SER A 21 -1.95 3.17 -2.48
C SER A 21 -1.02 3.58 -3.63
N VAL A 22 -0.13 2.68 -4.04
CA VAL A 22 0.78 2.90 -5.17
C VAL A 22 0.72 1.69 -6.10
N THR A 23 0.64 1.94 -7.41
CA THR A 23 0.68 0.89 -8.44
C THR A 23 2.09 0.72 -9.00
N GLY A 24 2.33 -0.39 -9.72
CA GLY A 24 3.56 -0.58 -10.48
C GLY A 24 3.75 0.51 -11.54
N ALA A 25 2.66 1.01 -12.12
CA ALA A 25 2.70 2.11 -13.08
C ALA A 25 3.16 3.42 -12.42
N ASP A 26 2.65 3.74 -11.23
CA ASP A 26 3.08 4.92 -10.47
C ASP A 26 4.57 4.84 -10.11
N ILE A 27 5.05 3.64 -9.75
CA ILE A 27 6.47 3.40 -9.47
C ILE A 27 7.30 3.59 -10.75
N ILE A 28 6.90 2.98 -11.87
CA ILE A 28 7.60 3.10 -13.17
C ILE A 28 7.71 4.56 -13.60
N ALA A 29 6.65 5.35 -13.39
CA ALA A 29 6.63 6.77 -13.76
C ALA A 29 7.72 7.61 -13.07
N THR A 30 8.30 7.12 -11.96
CA THR A 30 9.41 7.79 -11.26
C THR A 30 10.79 7.50 -11.88
N PHE A 31 10.91 6.50 -12.75
CA PHE A 31 12.19 6.14 -13.38
C PHE A 31 12.46 6.96 -14.64
N GLU A 32 13.64 7.57 -14.72
CA GLU A 32 14.09 8.25 -15.94
C GLU A 32 14.47 7.21 -17.01
N VAL A 33 13.72 7.20 -18.11
CA VAL A 33 13.83 6.18 -19.18
C VAL A 33 15.20 6.14 -19.88
N THR A 34 15.96 7.23 -19.81
CA THR A 34 17.33 7.34 -20.36
C THR A 34 18.37 6.71 -19.43
N GLN A 35 18.07 6.60 -18.13
CA GLN A 35 18.98 6.10 -17.11
C GLN A 35 18.60 4.70 -16.62
N TRP A 36 17.35 4.28 -16.82
CA TRP A 36 16.82 3.03 -16.28
C TRP A 36 16.00 2.28 -17.32
N ARG A 37 16.23 0.97 -17.39
CA ARG A 37 15.38 0.04 -18.12
C ARG A 37 14.56 -0.76 -17.12
N ILE A 38 13.25 -0.72 -17.25
CA ILE A 38 12.36 -1.59 -16.48
C ILE A 38 12.41 -3.00 -17.08
N ASP A 39 12.76 -3.98 -16.26
CA ASP A 39 12.83 -5.39 -16.67
C ASP A 39 11.50 -6.10 -16.42
N THR A 40 10.88 -5.88 -15.24
CA THR A 40 9.57 -6.46 -14.87
C THR A 40 8.83 -5.54 -13.92
N ALA A 41 7.50 -5.55 -13.98
CA ALA A 41 6.64 -4.98 -12.96
C ALA A 41 5.52 -5.98 -12.63
N THR A 42 5.42 -6.34 -11.35
CA THR A 42 4.45 -7.33 -10.88
C THR A 42 3.67 -6.73 -9.72
N GLU A 43 2.35 -6.89 -9.78
CA GLU A 43 1.44 -6.54 -8.69
C GLU A 43 0.81 -7.81 -8.14
N GLY A 44 0.64 -7.87 -6.83
CA GLY A 44 0.09 -9.02 -6.14
C GLY A 44 -0.70 -8.61 -4.91
N SER A 45 -1.50 -9.56 -4.42
CA SER A 45 -2.13 -9.45 -3.11
C SER A 45 -1.83 -10.68 -2.29
N ARG A 46 -1.54 -10.47 -1.02
CA ARG A 46 -1.39 -11.54 -0.04
C ARG A 46 -2.13 -11.21 1.23
N GLU A 47 -2.59 -12.26 1.90
CA GLU A 47 -3.14 -12.12 3.23
C GLU A 47 -2.02 -12.16 4.26
N VAL A 48 -2.05 -11.21 5.20
CA VAL A 48 -1.13 -11.14 6.33
C VAL A 48 -1.91 -11.18 7.63
N MET A 49 -1.45 -11.99 8.58
CA MET A 49 -2.00 -12.00 9.92
C MET A 49 -1.47 -10.79 10.70
N THR A 50 -2.36 -10.07 11.36
CA THR A 50 -2.03 -8.92 12.23
C THR A 50 -2.61 -9.16 13.62
N ALA A 51 -2.26 -8.31 14.59
CA ALA A 51 -2.86 -8.35 15.93
C ALA A 51 -4.40 -8.15 15.92
N HIS A 52 -4.96 -7.64 14.82
CA HIS A 52 -6.40 -7.38 14.66
C HIS A 52 -7.06 -8.34 13.64
N GLY A 53 -6.38 -9.43 13.27
CA GLY A 53 -6.88 -10.44 12.32
C GLY A 53 -6.18 -10.40 10.97
N THR A 54 -6.71 -11.17 10.02
CA THR A 54 -6.18 -11.26 8.66
C THR A 54 -6.51 -10.00 7.86
N ARG A 55 -5.52 -9.48 7.16
CA ARG A 55 -5.67 -8.32 6.27
C ARG A 55 -5.02 -8.58 4.93
N ALA A 56 -5.68 -8.17 3.84
CA ALA A 56 -5.07 -8.16 2.51
C ALA A 56 -4.06 -7.01 2.39
N LEU A 57 -2.84 -7.34 1.97
CA LEU A 57 -1.80 -6.40 1.56
C LEU A 57 -1.68 -6.44 0.04
N ARG A 58 -1.59 -5.26 -0.58
CA ARG A 58 -1.27 -5.09 -2.00
C ARG A 58 0.22 -4.80 -2.10
N ASP A 59 0.93 -5.61 -2.87
CA ASP A 59 2.36 -5.47 -3.12
C ASP A 59 2.57 -5.10 -4.59
N ALA A 60 3.47 -4.13 -4.86
CA ALA A 60 3.92 -3.78 -6.21
C ALA A 60 5.45 -3.86 -6.24
N VAL A 61 5.99 -4.66 -7.16
CA VAL A 61 7.43 -4.90 -7.27
C VAL A 61 7.88 -4.56 -8.68
N VAL A 62 8.79 -3.58 -8.80
CA VAL A 62 9.43 -3.19 -10.06
C VAL A 62 10.89 -3.58 -10.01
N ARG A 63 11.34 -4.33 -11.02
CA ARG A 63 12.75 -4.64 -11.25
C ARG A 63 13.24 -3.75 -12.38
N ALA A 64 14.29 -3.00 -12.13
CA ALA A 64 14.91 -2.13 -13.11
C ALA A 64 16.43 -2.29 -13.09
N THR A 65 17.03 -2.11 -14.26
CA THR A 65 18.48 -2.10 -14.46
C THR A 65 18.91 -0.70 -14.88
N ARG A 66 19.96 -0.17 -14.24
CA ARG A 66 20.54 1.12 -14.62
C ARG A 66 21.30 0.99 -15.94
N LEU A 67 20.99 1.86 -16.89
CA LEU A 67 21.72 2.04 -18.13
C LEU A 67 23.03 2.78 -17.80
N ARG A 68 24.17 2.21 -18.23
CA ARG A 68 25.50 2.80 -18.03
C ARG A 68 25.77 3.92 -19.02
#